data_AF-A0AAP0X5D0-F1
#
_entry.id   AF-A0AAP0X5D0-F1
#
_cell.length_a   1.000
_cell.length_b   1.000
_cell.length_c   1.000
_cell.angle_alpha   90.00
_cell.angle_beta   90.00
_cell.angle_gamma   90.00
#
_symmetry.space_group_name_H-M   'P 1'
#
loop_
_entity.id
_entity.type
_entity.pdbx_description
1 polymer ?
#
loop_
_entity_poly.entity_id
_entity_poly.type
_entity_poly.pdbx_seq_one_letter_code
_entity_poly.pdbx_strand_id
1 'polypeptide(L)'
;MQIWNKLHLVFTSGCELAHLLWQNLRGTSVVFVNLDACMASQLVTIKVIERLRARYGNLYSEQNVAISGIHSHAGPGGYLQYVVYIVTSLGFVRQSFDVLVDGIEKSIIQAHENLRPGSIFVNKGELLDAGVNRSPSAHLNNPAAERSKYKYDVDKEMTLVKFVDNELGPSW
;
A
#
# COMPACT_ATOMS: atom_id res chain seq x y z
N MET A 1 -11.69 -10.67 21.27
CA MET A 1 -10.49 -9.86 20.98
C MET A 1 -9.33 -10.80 20.73
N GLN A 2 -8.69 -10.72 19.56
CA GLN A 2 -7.50 -11.52 19.27
C GLN A 2 -6.28 -10.68 19.68
N ILE A 3 -5.50 -11.18 20.64
CA ILE A 3 -4.33 -10.49 21.18
C ILE A 3 -3.07 -11.09 20.57
N TRP A 4 -2.17 -10.22 20.17
CA TRP A 4 -0.85 -10.56 19.64
C TRP A 4 0.05 -11.10 20.76
N ASN A 5 0.48 -12.36 20.64
CA ASN A 5 1.32 -13.02 21.64
C ASN A 5 2.71 -13.45 21.11
N LYS A 6 2.91 -13.47 19.79
CA LYS A 6 4.16 -13.81 19.12
C LYS A 6 4.24 -13.15 17.75
N LEU A 7 5.47 -12.88 17.28
CA LEU A 7 5.76 -12.45 15.92
C LEU A 7 6.11 -13.69 15.06
N HIS A 8 5.46 -13.84 13.92
CA HIS A 8 5.74 -14.93 12.97
C HIS A 8 6.66 -14.47 11.83
N LEU A 9 6.40 -13.29 11.27
CA LEU A 9 7.22 -12.59 10.29
C LEU A 9 7.20 -11.10 10.63
N VAL A 10 8.31 -10.39 10.37
CA VAL A 10 8.38 -8.94 10.58
C VAL A 10 7.51 -8.26 9.53
N PHE A 11 6.59 -7.40 9.97
CA PHE A 11 5.93 -6.43 9.10
C PHE A 11 6.98 -5.41 8.70
N THR A 12 7.50 -5.50 7.49
CA THR A 12 8.58 -4.62 7.07
C THR A 12 7.96 -3.31 6.62
N SER A 13 8.31 -2.20 7.26
CA SER A 13 8.27 -0.89 6.61
C SER A 13 9.65 -0.52 6.04
N GLY A 14 10.65 -1.38 6.25
CA GLY A 14 12.03 -1.20 5.83
C GLY A 14 12.34 -2.05 4.60
N CYS A 15 12.81 -1.39 3.55
CA CYS A 15 13.43 -1.93 2.32
C CYS A 15 12.70 -2.98 1.46
N GLU A 16 11.67 -3.69 1.94
CA GLU A 16 11.06 -4.81 1.18
C GLU A 16 9.63 -4.56 0.69
N LEU A 17 9.01 -3.44 1.10
CA LEU A 17 7.76 -2.97 0.50
C LEU A 17 8.07 -2.23 -0.81
N ALA A 18 7.25 -2.47 -1.85
CA ALA A 18 7.31 -1.74 -3.10
C ALA A 18 7.01 -0.25 -2.84
N HIS A 19 8.06 0.56 -2.81
CA HIS A 19 7.99 2.01 -2.75
C HIS A 19 8.28 2.55 -4.14
N LEU A 20 7.25 3.01 -4.82
CA LEU A 20 7.43 3.54 -6.16
C LEU A 20 7.63 5.03 -6.04
N LEU A 21 8.88 5.45 -6.11
CA LEU A 21 9.22 6.83 -6.41
C LEU A 21 9.60 6.92 -7.88
N TRP A 22 8.73 7.60 -8.63
CA TRP A 22 9.02 7.94 -10.00
C TRP A 22 9.06 9.45 -10.14
N GLN A 23 10.09 9.94 -10.83
CA GLN A 23 10.17 11.32 -11.26
C GLN A 23 10.20 11.36 -12.79
N ASN A 24 9.32 12.18 -13.37
CA ASN A 24 9.32 12.40 -14.81
C ASN A 24 10.42 13.38 -15.23
N LEU A 25 10.65 13.50 -16.54
CA LEU A 25 11.63 14.44 -17.12
C LEU A 25 11.34 15.93 -16.79
N ARG A 26 10.14 16.24 -16.27
CA ARG A 26 9.72 17.58 -15.85
C ARG A 26 9.84 17.79 -14.33
N GLY A 27 10.45 16.85 -13.60
CA GLY A 27 10.65 16.93 -12.15
C GLY A 27 9.43 16.57 -11.30
N THR A 28 8.31 16.15 -11.89
CA THR A 28 7.13 15.73 -11.13
C THR A 28 7.36 14.35 -10.51
N SER A 29 7.28 14.27 -9.19
CA SER A 29 7.42 13.02 -8.43
C SER A 29 6.06 12.43 -8.06
N VAL A 30 5.94 11.11 -8.09
CA VAL A 30 4.82 10.34 -7.53
C VAL A 30 5.38 9.30 -6.58
N VAL A 31 4.69 9.10 -5.45
CA VAL A 31 5.02 8.14 -4.40
C VAL A 31 3.86 7.16 -4.24
N PHE A 32 4.14 5.87 -4.36
CA PHE A 32 3.22 4.82 -3.93
C PHE A 32 3.89 3.98 -2.85
N VAL A 33 3.21 3.83 -1.72
CA VAL A 33 3.63 3.01 -0.60
C VAL A 33 2.63 1.88 -0.42
N ASN A 34 3.06 0.65 -0.64
CA ASN A 34 2.32 -0.53 -0.19
C ASN A 34 2.73 -0.84 1.25
N LEU A 35 1.81 -1.12 2.17
CA LEU A 35 2.08 -1.37 3.58
C LEU A 35 1.70 -2.79 3.96
N ASP A 36 2.55 -3.44 4.77
CA ASP A 36 2.16 -4.64 5.47
C ASP A 36 1.24 -4.26 6.65
N ALA A 37 -0.01 -3.99 6.33
CA ALA A 37 -1.06 -3.63 7.29
C ALA A 37 -2.43 -3.98 6.71
N CYS A 38 -3.47 -4.00 7.55
CA CYS A 38 -4.83 -4.30 7.12
C CYS A 38 -5.40 -3.18 6.22
N MET A 39 -5.11 -1.93 6.55
CA MET A 39 -5.54 -0.79 5.75
C MET A 39 -4.63 0.40 6.01
N ALA A 40 -4.59 1.31 5.04
CA ALA A 40 -4.10 2.66 5.27
C ALA A 40 -5.06 3.41 6.21
N SER A 41 -4.52 4.33 7.01
CA SER A 41 -5.27 5.16 7.95
C SER A 41 -5.21 6.61 7.48
N GLN A 42 -6.36 7.30 7.46
CA GLN A 42 -6.40 8.72 7.11
C GLN A 42 -5.48 9.54 8.02
N LEU A 43 -5.48 9.27 9.33
CA LEU A 43 -4.58 9.93 10.28
C LEU A 43 -3.11 9.64 9.99
N VAL A 44 -2.77 8.40 9.60
CA VAL A 44 -1.41 8.04 9.18
C VAL A 44 -1.03 8.83 7.93
N THR A 45 -1.88 8.87 6.91
CA THR A 45 -1.63 9.65 5.68
C THR A 45 -1.42 11.12 5.97
N ILE A 46 -2.30 11.76 6.76
CA ILE A 46 -2.16 13.18 7.14
C ILE A 46 -0.82 13.41 7.84
N LYS A 47 -0.46 12.55 8.81
CA LYS A 47 0.78 12.73 9.57
C LYS A 47 2.03 12.51 8.71
N VAL A 48 2.01 11.54 7.81
CA VAL A 48 3.11 11.31 6.85
C VAL A 48 3.27 12.52 5.93
N ILE A 49 2.19 13.02 5.33
CA ILE A 49 2.24 14.22 4.48
C ILE A 49 2.76 15.43 5.24
N GLU A 50 2.31 15.64 6.48
CA GLU A 50 2.80 16.74 7.32
C GLU A 50 4.32 16.67 7.52
N ARG A 51 4.86 15.48 7.83
CA ARG A 51 6.30 15.28 8.03
C ARG A 51 7.09 15.43 6.73
N LEU A 52 6.60 14.87 5.63
CA LEU A 52 7.23 15.04 4.31
C LEU A 52 7.21 16.51 3.87
N ARG A 53 6.13 17.24 4.13
CA ARG A 53 6.03 18.68 3.82
C ARG A 53 7.02 19.51 4.64
N ALA A 54 7.19 19.17 5.92
CA ALA A 54 8.20 19.82 6.76
C ALA A 54 9.63 19.59 6.26
N ARG A 55 9.90 18.43 5.64
CA ARG A 55 11.24 18.06 5.15
C ARG A 55 11.52 18.54 3.72
N TYR A 56 10.56 18.39 2.82
CA TYR A 56 10.73 18.54 1.37
C TYR A 56 9.86 19.66 0.78
N GLY A 57 9.21 20.47 1.61
CA GLY A 57 8.33 21.55 1.16
C GLY A 57 7.12 21.01 0.38
N ASN A 58 6.86 21.58 -0.79
CA ASN A 58 5.70 21.20 -1.61
C ASN A 58 5.94 19.99 -2.53
N LEU A 59 7.10 19.32 -2.42
CA LEU A 59 7.43 18.19 -3.30
C LEU A 59 6.47 17.00 -3.11
N TYR A 60 6.05 16.75 -1.88
CA TYR A 60 5.14 15.67 -1.52
C TYR A 60 3.86 16.21 -0.90
N SER A 61 2.74 15.77 -1.45
CA SER A 61 1.40 16.22 -1.09
C SER A 61 0.38 15.10 -1.27
N GLU A 62 -0.85 15.39 -0.86
CA GLU A 62 -2.01 14.54 -1.02
C GLU A 62 -2.30 14.21 -2.49
N GLN A 63 -1.76 14.98 -3.45
CA GLN A 63 -1.97 14.75 -4.89
C GLN A 63 -1.03 13.71 -5.49
N ASN A 64 0.11 13.45 -4.86
CA ASN A 64 1.16 12.61 -5.44
C ASN A 64 1.74 11.58 -4.47
N VAL A 65 1.15 11.41 -3.30
CA VAL A 65 1.50 10.34 -2.35
C VAL A 65 0.28 9.45 -2.13
N ALA A 66 0.41 8.18 -2.49
CA ALA A 66 -0.59 7.15 -2.25
C ALA A 66 -0.04 6.11 -1.25
N ILE A 67 -0.85 5.77 -0.25
CA ILE A 67 -0.52 4.78 0.77
C ILE A 67 -1.62 3.72 0.76
N SER A 68 -1.25 2.47 0.53
CA SER A 68 -2.15 1.31 0.46
C SER A 68 -1.73 0.26 1.48
N GLY A 69 -2.68 -0.46 2.08
CA GLY A 69 -2.37 -1.66 2.88
C GLY A 69 -2.65 -2.92 2.09
N ILE A 70 -1.84 -3.97 2.28
CA ILE A 70 -2.06 -5.29 1.64
C ILE A 70 -3.30 -6.04 2.15
N HIS A 71 -3.98 -5.50 3.16
CA HIS A 71 -5.12 -6.12 3.79
C HIS A 71 -4.81 -7.40 4.59
N SER A 72 -3.64 -7.42 5.25
CA SER A 72 -3.31 -8.47 6.21
C SER A 72 -4.09 -8.27 7.52
N HIS A 73 -4.81 -9.31 7.94
CA HIS A 73 -5.54 -9.34 9.23
C HIS A 73 -4.64 -9.74 10.40
N ALA A 74 -3.36 -9.96 10.14
CA ALA A 74 -2.38 -10.40 11.13
C ALA A 74 -1.51 -9.25 11.66
N GLY A 75 -1.88 -7.98 11.43
CA GLY A 75 -1.18 -6.77 11.93
C GLY A 75 -1.66 -6.31 13.32
N PRO A 76 -0.91 -5.47 14.05
CA PRO A 76 -1.43 -4.84 15.28
C PRO A 76 -2.47 -3.76 14.94
N GLY A 77 -3.54 -3.68 15.74
CA GLY A 77 -4.59 -2.65 15.61
C GLY A 77 -4.25 -1.33 16.31
N GLY A 78 -5.27 -0.48 16.47
CA GLY A 78 -5.19 0.73 17.30
C GLY A 78 -4.59 1.98 16.64
N TYR A 79 -4.41 2.00 15.32
CA TYR A 79 -3.79 3.13 14.59
C TYR A 79 -4.77 3.95 13.71
N LEU A 80 -6.07 3.63 13.79
CA LEU A 80 -7.15 4.30 13.04
C LEU A 80 -7.83 5.35 13.95
N GLN A 81 -8.27 6.49 13.41
CA GLN A 81 -8.81 7.57 14.25
C GLN A 81 -10.28 7.41 14.66
N TYR A 82 -11.06 6.61 13.92
CA TYR A 82 -12.50 6.52 14.13
C TYR A 82 -12.86 5.41 15.11
N VAL A 83 -13.81 5.69 16.01
CA VAL A 83 -14.27 4.79 17.08
C VAL A 83 -14.58 3.39 16.55
N VAL A 84 -15.32 3.30 15.44
CA VAL A 84 -15.72 2.03 14.81
C VAL A 84 -14.54 1.08 14.56
N TYR A 85 -13.35 1.60 14.28
CA TYR A 85 -12.17 0.80 13.96
C TYR A 85 -11.28 0.49 15.17
N ILE A 86 -11.41 1.24 16.27
CA ILE A 86 -10.58 1.06 17.47
C ILE A 86 -11.30 0.34 18.62
N VAL A 87 -12.61 0.10 18.51
CA VAL A 87 -13.39 -0.65 19.52
C VAL A 87 -12.75 -2.01 19.82
N THR A 88 -12.35 -2.76 18.78
CA THR A 88 -11.73 -4.08 18.94
C THR A 88 -10.27 -4.01 19.38
N SER A 89 -9.63 -2.84 19.28
CA SER A 89 -8.28 -2.56 19.77
C SER A 89 -8.26 -1.97 21.19
N LEU A 90 -9.45 -1.81 21.81
CA LEU A 90 -9.66 -1.14 23.10
C LEU A 90 -9.14 0.32 23.13
N GLY A 91 -9.21 0.99 21.99
CA GLY A 91 -8.80 2.37 21.83
C GLY A 91 -7.58 2.56 20.93
N PHE A 92 -7.03 3.76 21.01
CA PHE A 92 -5.90 4.18 20.19
C PHE A 92 -4.58 3.73 20.83
N VAL A 93 -3.77 2.99 20.08
CA VAL A 93 -2.46 2.48 20.50
C VAL A 93 -1.39 3.33 19.83
N ARG A 94 -0.87 4.29 20.59
CA ARG A 94 0.10 5.29 20.09
C ARG A 94 1.34 4.65 19.45
N GLN A 95 1.85 3.57 20.05
CA GLN A 95 3.00 2.84 19.53
C GLN A 95 2.73 2.27 18.14
N SER A 96 1.59 1.60 17.91
CA SER A 96 1.21 1.08 16.59
C SER A 96 1.11 2.19 15.54
N PHE A 97 0.58 3.35 15.94
CA PHE A 97 0.50 4.50 15.05
C PHE A 97 1.87 5.07 14.70
N ASP A 98 2.70 5.34 15.71
CA ASP A 98 4.00 5.99 15.51
C ASP A 98 4.94 5.11 14.68
N VAL A 99 4.96 3.78 14.89
CA VAL A 99 5.81 2.87 14.08
C VAL A 99 5.40 2.85 12.61
N LEU A 100 4.09 2.94 12.31
CA LEU A 100 3.61 3.03 10.92
C LEU A 100 4.04 4.35 10.29
N VAL A 101 3.82 5.49 10.96
CA VAL A 101 4.20 6.80 10.43
C VAL A 101 5.71 6.89 10.23
N ASP A 102 6.50 6.51 11.24
CA ASP A 102 7.96 6.53 11.18
C ASP A 102 8.50 5.61 10.09
N GLY A 103 7.91 4.42 9.96
CA GLY A 103 8.28 3.43 8.95
C GLY A 103 8.08 3.96 7.54
N ILE A 104 6.90 4.54 7.27
CA ILE A 104 6.54 5.12 5.98
C ILE A 104 7.42 6.33 5.64
N GLU A 105 7.63 7.23 6.60
CA GLU A 105 8.50 8.39 6.36
C GLU A 105 9.91 7.93 6.00
N LYS A 106 10.48 7.00 6.77
CA LYS A 106 11.83 6.47 6.54
C LYS A 106 11.96 5.79 5.20
N SER A 107 10.95 5.05 4.74
CA SER A 107 11.01 4.35 3.47
C SER A 107 10.93 5.31 2.28
N ILE A 108 10.10 6.34 2.36
CA ILE A 108 10.03 7.40 1.35
C ILE A 108 11.36 8.17 1.29
N ILE A 109 11.95 8.52 2.43
CA ILE A 109 13.28 9.15 2.47
C ILE A 109 14.30 8.25 1.78
N GLN A 110 14.38 6.97 2.16
CA GLN A 110 15.34 6.04 1.54
C GLN A 110 15.15 5.92 0.04
N ALA A 111 13.91 5.83 -0.45
CA ALA A 111 13.66 5.79 -1.87
C ALA A 111 14.05 7.12 -2.56
N HIS A 112 13.82 8.28 -1.92
CA HIS A 112 14.12 9.59 -2.47
C HIS A 112 15.62 9.78 -2.66
N GLU A 113 16.40 9.43 -1.64
CA GLU A 113 17.87 9.54 -1.69
C GLU A 113 18.52 8.51 -2.64
N ASN A 114 17.77 7.48 -3.06
CA ASN A 114 18.24 6.43 -3.97
C ASN A 114 17.61 6.50 -5.37
N LEU A 115 17.10 7.65 -5.79
CA LEU A 115 16.57 7.84 -7.15
C LEU A 115 17.66 7.63 -8.22
N ARG A 116 17.34 6.81 -9.23
CA ARG A 116 18.25 6.48 -10.34
C ARG A 116 17.54 6.52 -11.69
N PRO A 117 18.27 6.81 -12.79
CA PRO A 117 17.74 6.64 -14.13
C PRO A 117 17.37 5.18 -14.39
N GLY A 118 16.19 4.95 -14.95
CA GLY A 118 15.71 3.60 -15.20
C GLY A 118 14.49 3.58 -16.12
N SER A 119 13.97 2.37 -16.33
CA SER A 119 12.81 2.09 -17.17
C SER A 119 11.70 1.42 -16.37
N ILE A 120 10.45 1.71 -16.75
CA ILE A 120 9.25 1.09 -16.18
C ILE A 120 8.61 0.21 -17.23
N PHE A 121 8.31 -1.03 -16.87
CA PHE A 121 7.59 -1.99 -17.70
C PHE A 121 6.29 -2.38 -17.02
N VAL A 122 5.24 -2.60 -17.81
CA VAL A 122 3.94 -3.06 -17.32
C VAL A 122 3.59 -4.36 -18.03
N ASN A 123 3.17 -5.37 -17.27
CA ASN A 123 2.65 -6.61 -17.82
C ASN A 123 1.36 -7.02 -17.10
N LYS A 124 0.53 -7.80 -17.79
CA LYS A 124 -0.73 -8.33 -17.27
C LYS A 124 -0.79 -9.83 -17.51
N GLY A 125 -1.36 -10.57 -16.57
CA GLY A 125 -1.52 -12.02 -16.68
C GLY A 125 -2.75 -12.51 -15.92
N GLU A 126 -3.28 -13.65 -16.33
CA GLU A 126 -4.39 -14.32 -15.64
C GLU A 126 -3.81 -15.17 -14.49
N LEU A 127 -4.24 -14.91 -13.25
CA LEU A 127 -3.88 -15.69 -12.07
C LEU A 127 -5.09 -16.50 -11.59
N LEU A 128 -5.06 -17.80 -11.88
CA LEU A 128 -6.08 -18.74 -11.46
C LEU A 128 -5.79 -19.27 -10.06
N ASP A 129 -6.83 -19.79 -9.40
CA ASP A 129 -6.74 -20.52 -8.13
C ASP A 129 -6.13 -19.77 -6.92
N ALA A 130 -5.97 -18.44 -7.01
CA ALA A 130 -5.50 -17.60 -5.91
C ALA A 130 -6.62 -17.03 -5.01
N GLY A 131 -7.89 -17.32 -5.30
CA GLY A 131 -9.02 -16.80 -4.53
C GLY A 131 -10.39 -17.17 -5.09
N VAL A 132 -11.41 -17.03 -4.24
CA VAL A 132 -12.82 -17.32 -4.54
C VAL A 132 -13.71 -16.13 -4.19
N ASN A 133 -14.85 -16.00 -4.87
CA ASN A 133 -15.85 -14.99 -4.50
C ASN A 133 -16.54 -15.42 -3.20
N ARG A 134 -16.37 -14.64 -2.13
CA ARG A 134 -16.98 -14.90 -0.82
C ARG A 134 -18.47 -14.52 -0.73
N SER A 135 -19.05 -13.97 -1.79
CA SER A 135 -20.46 -13.53 -1.83
C SER A 135 -21.07 -13.69 -3.24
N PRO A 136 -21.10 -14.93 -3.79
CA PRO A 136 -21.52 -15.17 -5.18
C PRO A 136 -23.01 -14.81 -5.40
N SER A 137 -23.86 -15.02 -4.40
CA SER A 137 -25.28 -14.64 -4.48
C SER A 137 -25.48 -13.13 -4.68
N ALA A 138 -24.66 -12.30 -4.03
CA ALA A 138 -24.68 -10.86 -4.22
C ALA A 138 -24.18 -10.47 -5.61
N HIS A 139 -23.13 -11.14 -6.12
CA HIS A 139 -22.65 -10.92 -7.48
C HIS A 139 -23.73 -11.24 -8.52
N LEU A 140 -24.55 -12.28 -8.33
CA LEU A 140 -25.64 -12.64 -9.24
C LEU A 140 -26.74 -11.57 -9.35
N ASN A 141 -26.84 -10.65 -8.37
CA ASN A 141 -27.76 -9.52 -8.43
C ASN A 141 -27.29 -8.41 -9.38
N ASN A 142 -26.04 -8.45 -9.86
CA ASN A 142 -25.57 -7.54 -10.89
C ASN A 142 -26.31 -7.83 -12.23
N PRO A 143 -26.64 -6.78 -13.02
CA PRO A 143 -27.33 -6.94 -14.31
C PRO A 143 -26.68 -8.00 -15.19
N ALA A 144 -27.50 -8.85 -15.81
CA ALA A 144 -27.00 -9.96 -16.64
C ALA A 144 -26.09 -9.46 -17.78
N ALA A 145 -26.43 -8.33 -18.41
CA ALA A 145 -25.63 -7.70 -19.46
C ALA A 145 -24.28 -7.13 -18.98
N GLU A 146 -24.14 -6.83 -17.68
CA GLU A 146 -22.86 -6.47 -17.09
C GLU A 146 -22.03 -7.72 -16.82
N ARG A 147 -22.61 -8.73 -16.15
CA ARG A 147 -21.91 -9.98 -15.83
C ARG A 147 -21.37 -10.69 -17.06
N SER A 148 -22.11 -10.67 -18.18
CA SER A 148 -21.68 -11.28 -19.44
C SER A 148 -20.44 -10.65 -20.06
N LYS A 149 -19.97 -9.49 -19.58
CA LYS A 149 -18.71 -8.87 -20.02
C LYS A 149 -17.47 -9.53 -19.41
N TYR A 150 -17.64 -10.31 -18.36
CA TYR A 150 -16.54 -10.91 -17.59
C TYR A 150 -16.60 -12.42 -17.67
N LYS A 151 -15.42 -13.05 -17.77
CA LYS A 151 -15.27 -14.52 -17.83
C LYS A 151 -15.50 -15.20 -16.48
N TYR A 152 -15.25 -14.48 -15.38
CA TYR A 152 -15.28 -14.99 -14.00
C TYR A 152 -16.03 -14.02 -13.09
N ASP A 153 -16.46 -14.51 -11.92
CA ASP A 153 -17.05 -13.73 -10.83
C ASP A 153 -15.99 -13.22 -9.82
N VAL A 154 -14.71 -13.42 -10.13
CA VAL A 154 -13.53 -12.95 -9.41
C VAL A 154 -12.61 -12.30 -10.44
N ASP A 155 -12.01 -11.16 -10.10
CA ASP A 155 -10.97 -10.58 -10.94
C ASP A 155 -9.73 -11.49 -10.94
N LYS A 156 -9.39 -12.00 -12.12
CA LYS A 156 -8.24 -12.90 -12.34
C LYS A 156 -7.06 -12.16 -12.99
N GLU A 157 -7.17 -10.88 -13.32
CA GLU A 157 -6.06 -10.14 -13.93
C GLU A 157 -5.09 -9.64 -12.84
N MET A 158 -3.83 -10.08 -12.91
CA MET A 158 -2.72 -9.50 -12.16
C MET A 158 -1.95 -8.54 -13.05
N THR A 159 -1.76 -7.30 -12.58
CA THR A 159 -0.88 -6.32 -13.22
C THR A 159 0.44 -6.23 -12.46
N LEU A 160 1.56 -6.40 -13.18
CA LEU A 160 2.90 -6.21 -12.66
C LEU A 160 3.50 -4.91 -13.22
N VAL A 161 4.00 -4.05 -12.32
CA VAL A 161 4.81 -2.89 -12.68
C VAL A 161 6.25 -3.19 -12.27
N LYS A 162 7.16 -3.29 -13.25
CA LYS A 162 8.57 -3.61 -13.05
C LYS A 162 9.44 -2.38 -13.28
N PHE A 163 10.35 -2.14 -12.35
CA PHE A 163 11.36 -1.09 -12.42
C PHE A 163 12.72 -1.73 -12.72
N VAL A 164 13.47 -1.11 -13.64
CA VAL A 164 14.79 -1.60 -14.06
C VAL A 164 15.75 -0.43 -14.05
N ASP A 165 16.80 -0.54 -13.25
CA ASP A 165 17.94 0.39 -13.28
C ASP A 165 18.71 0.16 -14.58
N ASN A 166 19.13 1.25 -15.23
CA ASN A 166 19.91 1.18 -16.46
C ASN A 166 21.29 0.53 -16.27
N GLU A 167 21.85 0.55 -15.05
CA GLU A 167 23.20 0.05 -14.78
C GLU A 167 23.25 -1.36 -14.18
N LEU A 168 22.28 -1.73 -13.35
CA LEU A 168 22.34 -2.94 -12.51
C LEU A 168 21.35 -4.04 -12.91
N GLY A 169 20.49 -3.80 -13.91
CA GLY A 169 19.39 -4.71 -14.24
C GLY A 169 18.19 -4.52 -13.29
N PRO A 170 17.38 -5.55 -13.01
CA PRO A 170 16.19 -5.40 -12.17
C PRO A 170 16.54 -4.83 -10.80
N SER A 171 15.95 -3.69 -10.44
CA SER A 171 16.02 -3.14 -9.08
C SER A 171 14.88 -3.72 -8.25
N TRP A 172 15.19 -4.49 -7.22
CA TRP A 172 14.24 -5.05 -6.26
C TRP A 172 13.94 -4.04 -5.16
#